data_AF-A0A843L0S5-F1
#
_entry.id   AF-A0A843L0S5-F1
#
_cell.length_a   1.000
_cell.length_b   1.000
_cell.length_c   1.000
_cell.angle_alpha   90.00
_cell.angle_beta   90.00
_cell.angle_gamma   90.00
#
_symmetry.space_group_name_H-M   'P 1'
#
loop_
_entity.id
_entity.type
_entity.pdbx_description
1 polymer ?
#
loop_
_entity_poly.entity_id
_entity_poly.type
_entity_poly.pdbx_seq_one_letter_code
_entity_poly.pdbx_strand_id
1 'polypeptide(L)'
;MAKKIDFCYINSLAKRQDVLNVGRSLAEYVQSQEIQQVMFLDRSARPGYYVMRCAWQRYFPDKPLPRIYFTNPDGYKYRKKEAIAEELAESYPALIQSRQEELLLADVCLHSGKSMKKVKEALDYVGFKNIFVGIMQPFESRYGKRVTTPPINIDFVASPKRLTGLCNPFSIDWFVLKTESVISEAYRGEEREHGRNIREEIKRIFREL
;
A
#
# COMPACT_ATOMS: atom_id res chain seq x y z
N MET A 1 -8.47 31.57 10.67
CA MET A 1 -9.33 31.00 9.61
C MET A 1 -8.62 29.80 9.00
N ALA A 2 -9.25 28.62 8.99
CA ALA A 2 -8.66 27.46 8.32
C ALA A 2 -8.62 27.74 6.81
N LYS A 3 -7.45 27.57 6.19
CA LYS A 3 -7.28 27.74 4.74
C LYS A 3 -8.23 26.76 4.05
N LYS A 4 -9.17 27.26 3.24
CA LYS A 4 -10.04 26.42 2.41
C LYS A 4 -9.12 25.77 1.37
N ILE A 5 -8.66 24.55 1.67
CA ILE A 5 -7.98 23.72 0.68
C ILE A 5 -9.05 23.39 -0.36
N ASP A 6 -8.79 23.52 -1.65
CA ASP A 6 -9.70 22.95 -2.65
C ASP A 6 -9.28 21.51 -2.91
N PHE A 7 -10.25 20.60 -3.05
CA PHE A 7 -9.94 19.21 -3.44
C PHE A 7 -9.58 19.21 -4.93
N CYS A 8 -8.28 19.25 -5.22
CA CYS A 8 -7.73 19.29 -6.56
C CYS A 8 -7.63 17.88 -7.16
N TYR A 9 -7.29 16.88 -6.36
CA TYR A 9 -6.99 15.52 -6.83
C TYR A 9 -8.17 14.56 -6.63
N ILE A 10 -8.83 14.63 -5.48
CA ILE A 10 -9.99 13.81 -5.09
C ILE A 10 -11.24 14.70 -5.13
N ASN A 11 -11.46 15.28 -6.31
CA ASN A 11 -12.35 16.42 -6.49
C ASN A 11 -13.85 16.12 -6.47
N SER A 12 -14.28 14.87 -6.69
CA SER A 12 -15.70 14.49 -6.64
C SER A 12 -16.10 13.81 -5.33
N LEU A 13 -17.33 14.04 -4.88
CA LEU A 13 -17.87 13.40 -3.68
C LEU A 13 -17.82 11.87 -3.78
N ALA A 14 -18.12 11.31 -4.96
CA ALA A 14 -18.04 9.87 -5.21
C ALA A 14 -16.62 9.32 -4.95
N LYS A 15 -15.57 9.96 -5.48
CA LYS A 15 -14.18 9.54 -5.24
C LYS A 15 -13.81 9.64 -3.75
N ARG A 16 -14.29 10.67 -3.05
CA ARG A 16 -14.04 10.83 -1.61
C ARG A 16 -14.72 9.72 -0.80
N GLN A 17 -15.94 9.34 -1.18
CA GLN A 17 -16.63 8.20 -0.59
C GLN A 17 -15.88 6.90 -0.85
N ASP A 18 -15.32 6.71 -2.04
CA ASP A 18 -14.49 5.54 -2.34
C ASP A 18 -13.25 5.48 -1.44
N VAL A 19 -12.59 6.63 -1.15
CA VAL A 19 -11.47 6.70 -0.20
C VAL A 19 -11.89 6.26 1.21
N LEU A 20 -13.03 6.73 1.71
CA LEU A 20 -13.55 6.34 3.02
C LEU A 20 -13.84 4.84 3.07
N ASN A 21 -14.50 4.32 2.02
CA ASN A 21 -14.87 2.91 1.93
C ASN A 21 -13.63 2.02 1.87
N VAL A 22 -12.64 2.35 1.04
CA VAL A 22 -11.37 1.63 0.95
C VAL A 22 -10.65 1.63 2.30
N GLY A 23 -10.54 2.79 2.94
CA GLY A 23 -9.86 2.89 4.24
C GLY A 23 -10.57 2.12 5.34
N ARG A 24 -11.90 2.20 5.39
CA ARG A 24 -12.72 1.43 6.32
C ARG A 24 -12.53 -0.08 6.11
N SER A 25 -12.74 -0.57 4.88
CA SER A 25 -12.58 -1.99 4.57
C SER A 25 -11.18 -2.50 4.91
N LEU A 26 -10.14 -1.74 4.58
CA LEU A 26 -8.76 -2.12 4.87
C LEU A 26 -8.48 -2.16 6.38
N ALA A 27 -8.93 -1.16 7.13
CA ALA A 27 -8.76 -1.13 8.58
C ALA A 27 -9.53 -2.27 9.27
N GLU A 28 -10.78 -2.52 8.86
CA GLU A 28 -11.61 -3.62 9.37
C GLU A 28 -10.98 -4.98 9.05
N TYR A 29 -10.45 -5.17 7.84
CA TYR A 29 -9.75 -6.40 7.48
C TYR A 29 -8.50 -6.62 8.34
N VAL A 30 -7.62 -5.61 8.43
CA VAL A 30 -6.41 -5.66 9.26
C VAL A 30 -6.75 -5.99 10.71
N GLN A 31 -7.79 -5.35 11.25
CA GLN A 31 -8.22 -5.59 12.62
C GLN A 31 -8.83 -6.98 12.83
N SER A 32 -9.67 -7.46 11.90
CA SER A 32 -10.39 -8.74 12.03
C SER A 32 -9.49 -9.95 11.86
N GLN A 33 -8.42 -9.83 11.07
CA GLN A 33 -7.39 -10.86 10.90
C GLN A 33 -6.24 -10.73 11.90
N GLU A 34 -6.37 -9.81 12.87
CA GLU A 34 -5.35 -9.53 13.89
C GLU A 34 -3.97 -9.19 13.31
N ILE A 35 -3.91 -8.66 12.09
CA ILE A 35 -2.66 -8.34 11.39
C ILE A 35 -1.85 -7.31 12.20
N GLN A 36 -0.65 -7.68 12.63
CA GLN A 36 0.22 -6.80 13.42
C GLN A 36 1.21 -6.02 12.55
N GLN A 37 1.43 -6.44 11.30
CA GLN A 37 2.38 -5.83 10.39
C GLN A 37 1.75 -5.59 9.01
N VAL A 38 1.99 -4.41 8.43
CA VAL A 38 1.56 -4.08 7.06
C VAL A 38 2.75 -3.57 6.27
N MET A 39 3.05 -4.23 5.16
CA MET A 39 4.09 -3.82 4.21
C MET A 39 3.45 -3.33 2.92
N PHE A 40 3.63 -2.06 2.60
CA PHE A 40 3.16 -1.45 1.36
C PHE A 40 4.22 -1.53 0.25
N LEU A 41 3.80 -1.86 -0.98
CA LEU A 41 4.65 -1.74 -2.17
C LEU A 41 4.87 -0.26 -2.49
N ASP A 42 6.12 0.18 -2.40
CA ASP A 42 6.46 1.60 -2.32
C ASP A 42 6.05 2.40 -3.58
N ARG A 43 6.02 3.73 -3.40
CA ARG A 43 5.65 4.77 -4.38
C ARG A 43 4.16 4.81 -4.70
N SER A 44 3.56 3.73 -5.21
CA SER A 44 2.11 3.73 -5.50
C SER A 44 1.26 3.52 -4.26
N ALA A 45 1.70 2.73 -3.28
CA ALA A 45 0.89 2.38 -2.12
C ALA A 45 1.08 3.26 -0.89
N ARG A 46 2.00 4.23 -0.92
CA ARG A 46 2.15 5.21 0.17
C ARG A 46 0.88 6.02 0.47
N PRO A 47 0.09 6.53 -0.51
CA PRO A 47 -1.15 7.21 -0.20
C PRO A 47 -2.17 6.25 0.43
N GLY A 48 -2.14 4.98 0.00
CA GLY A 48 -2.90 3.90 0.63
C GLY A 48 -2.61 3.71 2.12
N TYR A 49 -1.35 3.84 2.56
CA TYR A 49 -1.01 3.89 3.98
C TYR A 49 -1.72 5.04 4.71
N TYR A 50 -1.77 6.25 4.14
CA TYR A 50 -2.45 7.37 4.79
C TYR A 50 -3.95 7.14 4.93
N VAL A 51 -4.56 6.49 3.93
CA VAL A 51 -5.96 6.09 3.94
C VAL A 51 -6.22 5.09 5.08
N MET A 52 -5.38 4.06 5.19
CA MET A 52 -5.44 3.08 6.27
C MET A 52 -5.26 3.74 7.63
N ARG A 53 -4.24 4.60 7.79
CA ARG A 53 -3.94 5.27 9.06
C ARG A 53 -5.09 6.17 9.51
N CYS A 54 -5.67 6.96 8.61
CA CYS A 54 -6.80 7.82 8.95
C CYS A 54 -8.04 6.99 9.33
N ALA A 55 -8.30 5.90 8.60
CA ALA A 55 -9.38 4.97 8.95
C ALA A 55 -9.15 4.30 10.31
N TRP A 56 -7.93 3.83 10.58
CA TRP A 56 -7.59 3.20 11.85
C TRP A 56 -7.82 4.14 13.03
N GLN A 57 -7.35 5.38 12.92
CA GLN A 57 -7.56 6.41 13.95
C GLN A 57 -9.03 6.73 14.19
N ARG A 58 -9.87 6.62 13.16
CA ARG A 58 -11.32 6.88 13.25
C ARG A 58 -12.09 5.71 13.85
N TYR A 59 -11.82 4.49 13.39
CA TYR A 59 -12.63 3.31 13.71
C TYR A 59 -12.07 2.49 14.88
N PHE A 60 -10.77 2.60 15.16
CA PHE A 60 -10.08 1.86 16.22
C PHE A 60 -9.14 2.77 17.03
N PRO A 61 -9.62 3.90 17.59
CA PRO A 61 -8.77 4.90 18.25
C PRO A 61 -7.98 4.34 19.45
N ASP A 62 -8.54 3.35 20.14
CA ASP A 62 -7.95 2.74 21.33
C ASP A 62 -7.03 1.55 21.02
N LYS A 63 -6.93 1.15 19.74
CA LYS A 63 -6.08 0.02 19.31
C LYS A 63 -4.75 0.54 18.76
N PRO A 64 -3.62 -0.13 19.09
CA PRO A 64 -2.34 0.23 18.50
C PRO A 64 -2.40 0.04 16.97
N LEU A 65 -1.84 1.00 16.22
CA LEU A 65 -1.66 0.85 14.78
C LEU A 65 -0.67 -0.30 14.51
N PRO A 66 -0.91 -1.19 13.52
CA PRO A 66 0.08 -2.19 13.13
C PRO A 66 1.39 -1.53 12.68
N ARG A 67 2.49 -2.27 12.77
CA ARG A 67 3.80 -1.80 12.30
C ARG A 67 3.78 -1.66 10.79
N ILE A 68 4.19 -0.50 10.31
CA ILE A 68 4.12 -0.14 8.89
C ILE A 68 5.51 -0.19 8.26
N TYR A 69 5.62 -0.95 7.18
CA TYR A 69 6.81 -1.05 6.36
C TYR A 69 6.49 -0.61 4.92
N PHE A 70 7.50 -0.14 4.21
CA PHE A 70 7.43 0.16 2.78
C PHE A 70 8.58 -0.55 2.11
N THR A 71 8.32 -1.24 1.01
CA THR A 71 9.40 -1.90 0.26
C THR A 71 9.34 -1.55 -1.21
N ASN A 72 10.51 -1.31 -1.79
CA ASN A 72 10.64 -1.03 -3.21
C ASN A 72 10.54 -2.34 -4.02
N PRO A 73 9.44 -2.60 -4.75
CA PRO A 73 9.30 -3.85 -5.49
C PRO A 73 10.33 -4.01 -6.62
N ASP A 74 10.98 -2.93 -7.07
CA ASP A 74 11.97 -3.00 -8.13
C ASP A 74 13.29 -3.60 -7.63
N GLY A 75 13.60 -3.49 -6.33
CA GLY A 75 14.77 -4.12 -5.72
C GLY A 75 14.72 -5.65 -5.64
N TYR A 76 13.58 -6.26 -5.96
CA TYR A 76 13.43 -7.72 -6.01
C TYR A 76 13.59 -8.25 -7.44
N LYS A 77 13.77 -7.38 -8.42
CA LYS A 77 13.84 -7.76 -9.83
C LYS A 77 15.28 -8.17 -10.16
N TYR A 78 15.42 -9.37 -10.75
CA TYR A 78 16.67 -9.85 -11.35
C TYR A 78 17.84 -10.04 -10.37
N ARG A 79 17.58 -10.05 -9.06
CA ARG A 79 18.58 -10.31 -8.01
C ARG A 79 18.44 -11.72 -7.44
N LYS A 80 19.55 -12.27 -6.93
CA LYS A 80 19.58 -13.57 -6.23
C LYS A 80 18.82 -13.48 -4.91
N LYS A 81 18.16 -14.56 -4.50
CA LYS A 81 17.33 -14.59 -3.28
C LYS A 81 18.16 -14.36 -2.02
N GLU A 82 19.39 -14.86 -2.00
CA GLU A 82 20.34 -14.72 -0.90
C GLU A 82 20.69 -13.24 -0.65
N ALA A 83 21.00 -12.50 -1.71
CA ALA A 83 21.32 -11.08 -1.62
C ALA A 83 20.11 -10.23 -1.21
N ILE A 84 18.91 -10.61 -1.66
CA ILE A 84 17.66 -9.96 -1.20
C ILE A 84 17.41 -10.26 0.28
N ALA A 85 17.66 -11.49 0.72
CA ALA A 85 17.45 -11.92 2.10
C ALA A 85 18.38 -11.19 3.08
N GLU A 86 19.66 -11.06 2.72
CA GLU A 86 20.65 -10.30 3.48
C GLU A 86 20.22 -8.83 3.62
N GLU A 87 19.88 -8.17 2.51
CA GLU A 87 19.46 -6.77 2.53
C GLU A 87 18.13 -6.56 3.28
N LEU A 88 17.20 -7.51 3.22
CA LEU A 88 15.98 -7.49 4.03
C LEU A 88 16.29 -7.54 5.53
N ALA A 89 17.23 -8.41 5.94
CA ALA A 89 17.68 -8.53 7.33
C ALA A 89 18.33 -7.24 7.83
N GLU A 90 19.14 -6.61 6.99
CA GLU A 90 19.80 -5.34 7.30
C GLU A 90 18.83 -4.15 7.32
N SER A 91 17.93 -4.07 6.34
CA SER A 91 17.03 -2.92 6.17
C SER A 91 15.83 -2.96 7.12
N TYR A 92 15.37 -4.15 7.49
CA TYR A 92 14.17 -4.34 8.32
C TYR A 92 14.40 -5.34 9.47
N PRO A 93 15.36 -5.08 10.38
CA PRO A 93 15.69 -6.03 11.45
C PRO A 93 14.50 -6.35 12.34
N ALA A 94 13.68 -5.35 12.68
CA ALA A 94 12.48 -5.55 13.48
C ALA A 94 11.43 -6.45 12.79
N LEU A 95 11.18 -6.21 11.50
CA LEU A 95 10.27 -7.05 10.69
C LEU A 95 10.74 -8.50 10.68
N ILE A 96 12.04 -8.72 10.48
CA ILE A 96 12.65 -10.04 10.38
C ILE A 96 12.63 -10.77 11.73
N GLN A 97 12.84 -10.05 12.83
CA GLN A 97 12.70 -10.58 14.19
C GLN A 97 11.26 -11.03 14.47
N SER A 98 10.25 -10.30 13.98
CA SER A 98 8.83 -10.63 14.13
C SER A 98 8.21 -11.38 12.94
N ARG A 99 8.98 -12.19 12.21
CA ARG A 99 8.51 -12.89 11.00
C ARG A 99 7.45 -13.99 11.21
N GLN A 100 7.17 -14.33 12.47
CA GLN A 100 6.10 -15.27 12.82
C GLN A 100 4.73 -14.59 12.96
N GLU A 101 4.70 -13.27 13.14
CA GLU A 101 3.47 -12.49 13.21
C GLU A 101 2.83 -12.33 11.82
N GLU A 102 1.54 -12.03 11.81
CA GLU A 102 0.70 -11.83 10.63
C GLU A 102 1.12 -10.56 9.88
N LEU A 103 1.48 -10.74 8.61
CA LEU A 103 1.91 -9.69 7.71
C LEU A 103 0.93 -9.52 6.56
N LEU A 104 0.42 -8.30 6.37
CA LEU A 104 -0.27 -7.92 5.14
C LEU A 104 0.70 -7.28 4.16
N LEU A 105 0.90 -7.92 3.01
CA LEU A 105 1.55 -7.34 1.84
C LEU A 105 0.50 -6.61 0.99
N ALA A 106 0.57 -5.28 0.96
CA ALA A 106 -0.45 -4.42 0.37
C ALA A 106 0.06 -3.59 -0.83
N ASP A 107 -0.77 -3.45 -1.86
CA ASP A 107 -0.60 -2.46 -2.94
C ASP A 107 -1.93 -1.78 -3.24
N VAL A 108 -1.91 -0.67 -3.96
CA VAL A 108 -3.14 0.00 -4.41
C VAL A 108 -3.87 -0.85 -5.43
N CYS A 109 -3.15 -1.38 -6.42
CA CYS A 109 -3.75 -2.09 -7.55
C CYS A 109 -2.87 -3.24 -8.02
N LEU A 110 -3.51 -4.25 -8.61
CA LEU A 110 -2.82 -5.38 -9.22
C LEU A 110 -2.88 -5.29 -10.75
N HIS A 111 -1.74 -5.07 -11.42
CA HIS A 111 -1.67 -5.08 -12.89
C HIS A 111 -1.27 -6.43 -13.46
N SER A 112 -0.13 -6.96 -13.04
CA SER A 112 0.36 -8.28 -13.48
C SER A 112 0.60 -9.21 -12.30
N GLY A 113 0.58 -8.69 -11.08
CA GLY A 113 0.98 -9.39 -9.86
C GLY A 113 2.46 -9.78 -9.77
N LYS A 114 3.27 -9.58 -10.82
CA LYS A 114 4.67 -10.03 -10.83
C LYS A 114 5.53 -9.38 -9.74
N SER A 115 5.34 -8.08 -9.49
CA SER A 115 6.08 -7.36 -8.45
C SER A 115 5.75 -7.91 -7.06
N MET A 116 4.46 -7.96 -6.74
CA MET A 116 3.97 -8.46 -5.45
C MET A 116 4.35 -9.93 -5.22
N LYS A 117 4.27 -10.78 -6.25
CA LYS A 117 4.74 -12.16 -6.21
C LYS A 117 6.21 -12.27 -5.81
N LYS A 118 7.10 -11.48 -6.42
CA LYS A 118 8.53 -11.51 -6.09
C LYS A 118 8.81 -11.07 -4.66
N VAL A 119 8.12 -10.04 -4.18
CA VAL A 119 8.23 -9.59 -2.79
C VAL A 119 7.76 -10.71 -1.85
N LYS A 120 6.61 -11.32 -2.12
CA LYS A 120 6.11 -12.45 -1.32
C LYS A 120 7.08 -13.64 -1.33
N GLU A 121 7.61 -14.03 -2.48
CA GLU A 121 8.58 -15.13 -2.58
C GLU A 121 9.87 -14.85 -1.79
N ALA A 122 10.31 -13.59 -1.72
CA ALA A 122 11.45 -13.19 -0.89
C ALA A 122 11.12 -13.25 0.61
N LEU A 123 9.93 -12.79 1.01
CA LEU A 123 9.45 -12.91 2.39
C LEU A 123 9.30 -14.39 2.81
N ASP A 124 8.72 -15.23 1.95
CA ASP A 124 8.62 -16.67 2.17
C ASP A 124 10.02 -17.30 2.34
N TYR A 125 10.99 -16.88 1.53
CA TYR A 125 12.38 -17.37 1.59
C TYR A 125 13.08 -17.02 2.91
N VAL A 126 12.84 -15.83 3.48
CA VAL A 126 13.38 -15.44 4.79
C VAL A 126 12.55 -15.94 5.97
N GLY A 127 11.56 -16.81 5.71
CA GLY A 127 10.87 -17.59 6.74
C GLY A 127 9.56 -17.00 7.25
N PHE A 128 8.98 -16.01 6.57
CA PHE A 128 7.58 -15.63 6.84
C PHE A 128 6.64 -16.77 6.46
N LYS A 129 5.65 -17.04 7.31
CA LYS A 129 4.63 -18.08 7.08
C LYS A 129 3.23 -17.51 6.92
N ASN A 130 2.94 -16.42 7.63
CA ASN A 130 1.62 -15.81 7.74
C ASN A 130 1.55 -14.53 6.90
N ILE A 131 1.60 -14.66 5.58
CA ILE A 131 1.52 -13.52 4.65
C ILE A 131 0.16 -13.47 3.98
N PHE A 132 -0.60 -12.43 4.29
CA PHE A 132 -1.81 -12.04 3.57
C PHE A 132 -1.47 -11.09 2.44
N VAL A 133 -2.20 -11.17 1.34
CA VAL A 133 -2.03 -10.33 0.16
C VAL A 133 -3.28 -9.49 -0.04
N GLY A 134 -3.13 -8.18 0.09
CA GLY A 134 -4.23 -7.22 -0.03
C GLY A 134 -4.03 -6.24 -1.17
N ILE A 135 -5.12 -5.90 -1.85
CA ILE A 135 -5.14 -4.81 -2.84
C ILE A 135 -6.31 -3.85 -2.56
N MET A 136 -6.12 -2.57 -2.84
CA MET A 136 -7.17 -1.57 -2.57
C MET A 136 -8.27 -1.56 -3.63
N GLN A 137 -7.90 -1.82 -4.88
CA GLN A 137 -8.83 -1.89 -6.00
C GLN A 137 -8.55 -3.11 -6.88
N PRO A 138 -9.57 -3.64 -7.57
CA PRO A 138 -9.47 -4.90 -8.28
C PRO A 138 -8.60 -4.77 -9.53
N PHE A 139 -8.21 -5.93 -10.03
CA PHE A 139 -7.29 -6.11 -11.15
C PHE A 139 -7.66 -5.28 -12.40
N GLU A 140 -6.70 -4.52 -12.93
CA GLU A 140 -6.83 -3.80 -14.20
C GLU A 140 -5.81 -4.32 -15.21
N SER A 141 -6.30 -4.95 -16.27
CA SER A 141 -5.46 -5.27 -17.42
C SER A 141 -5.17 -4.01 -18.21
N ARG A 142 -3.88 -3.74 -18.46
CA ARG A 142 -3.41 -2.62 -19.28
C ARG A 142 -3.95 -2.60 -20.72
N TYR A 143 -4.62 -3.66 -21.17
CA TYR A 143 -5.08 -3.82 -22.57
C TYR A 143 -6.52 -4.34 -22.67
N GLY A 144 -7.34 -4.24 -21.63
CA GLY A 144 -8.73 -4.76 -21.64
C GLY A 144 -8.85 -6.29 -21.66
N LYS A 145 -7.76 -7.03 -21.90
CA LYS A 145 -7.72 -8.50 -21.77
C LYS A 145 -7.72 -8.89 -20.31
N ARG A 146 -8.84 -9.40 -19.78
CA ARG A 146 -8.85 -10.04 -18.44
C ARG A 146 -7.69 -11.02 -18.35
N VAL A 147 -6.73 -10.75 -17.47
CA VAL A 147 -5.89 -11.84 -16.97
C VAL A 147 -6.81 -12.62 -16.06
N THR A 148 -7.14 -13.84 -16.47
CA THR A 148 -8.18 -14.64 -15.82
C THR A 148 -7.77 -15.13 -14.43
N THR A 149 -6.46 -15.18 -14.15
CA THR A 149 -5.94 -15.60 -12.85
C THR A 149 -4.66 -14.81 -12.52
N PRO A 150 -4.62 -14.02 -11.43
CA PRO A 150 -3.38 -13.38 -10.99
C PRO A 150 -2.34 -14.45 -10.61
N PRO A 151 -1.03 -14.19 -10.76
CA PRO A 151 0.00 -15.16 -10.44
C PRO A 151 0.22 -15.36 -8.92
N ILE A 152 -0.62 -14.74 -8.09
CA ILE A 152 -0.57 -14.71 -6.64
C ILE A 152 -2.00 -14.77 -6.10
N ASN A 153 -2.22 -15.51 -5.01
CA ASN A 153 -3.50 -15.51 -4.31
C ASN A 153 -3.74 -14.13 -3.69
N ILE A 154 -4.97 -13.62 -3.80
CA ILE A 154 -5.37 -12.34 -3.20
C ILE A 154 -6.36 -12.66 -2.10
N ASP A 155 -5.96 -12.38 -0.86
CA ASP A 155 -6.76 -12.67 0.33
C ASP A 155 -7.78 -11.56 0.61
N PHE A 156 -7.51 -10.34 0.13
CA PHE A 156 -8.35 -9.17 0.38
C PHE A 156 -8.37 -8.16 -0.77
N VAL A 157 -9.56 -7.63 -1.06
CA VAL A 157 -9.77 -6.50 -1.98
C VAL A 157 -10.62 -5.44 -1.28
N ALA A 158 -10.06 -4.25 -1.02
CA ALA A 158 -10.73 -3.23 -0.20
C ALA A 158 -11.98 -2.63 -0.84
N SER A 159 -11.95 -2.42 -2.16
CA SER A 159 -13.11 -2.01 -2.95
C SER A 159 -13.41 -3.06 -4.01
N PRO A 160 -14.61 -3.66 -4.04
CA PRO A 160 -15.01 -4.54 -5.15
C PRO A 160 -15.27 -3.73 -6.44
N LYS A 161 -15.48 -2.42 -6.32
CA LYS A 161 -15.68 -1.51 -7.45
C LYS A 161 -14.32 -1.10 -8.03
N ARG A 162 -14.25 -1.08 -9.35
CA ARG A 162 -13.13 -0.46 -10.07
C ARG A 162 -13.19 1.04 -9.87
N LEU A 163 -12.14 1.60 -9.29
CA LEU A 163 -11.98 3.05 -9.21
C LEU A 163 -11.47 3.55 -10.57
N THR A 164 -11.82 4.77 -10.94
CA THR A 164 -11.53 5.28 -12.29
C THR A 164 -10.04 5.60 -12.44
N GLY A 165 -9.28 4.76 -13.15
CA GLY A 165 -7.89 4.98 -13.55
C GLY A 165 -6.85 4.26 -12.67
N LEU A 166 -5.64 4.08 -13.23
CA LEU A 166 -4.54 3.37 -12.56
C LEU A 166 -4.16 4.08 -11.26
N CYS A 167 -4.10 3.32 -10.17
CA CYS A 167 -3.80 3.82 -8.83
C CYS A 167 -4.72 4.95 -8.33
N ASN A 168 -5.83 5.28 -9.02
CA ASN A 168 -6.75 6.33 -8.56
C ASN A 168 -7.65 5.83 -7.43
N PRO A 169 -8.13 6.74 -6.57
CA PRO A 169 -7.84 8.18 -6.50
C PRO A 169 -6.49 8.51 -5.81
N PHE A 170 -5.70 7.49 -5.48
CA PHE A 170 -4.52 7.60 -4.63
C PHE A 170 -3.29 8.18 -5.35
N SER A 171 -3.21 8.05 -6.68
CA SER A 171 -2.09 8.49 -7.53
C SER A 171 -0.74 7.90 -7.07
N ILE A 172 0.35 8.42 -7.63
CA ILE A 172 1.73 8.06 -7.29
C ILE A 172 2.26 9.04 -6.25
N ASP A 173 2.88 8.51 -5.19
CA ASP A 173 3.60 9.30 -4.20
C ASP A 173 5.02 9.60 -4.70
N TRP A 174 5.29 10.87 -5.00
CA TRP A 174 6.59 11.35 -5.45
C TRP A 174 7.56 11.66 -4.31
N PHE A 175 7.39 11.09 -3.11
CA PHE A 175 8.38 11.27 -2.05
C PHE A 175 9.59 10.35 -2.18
N VAL A 176 9.52 9.34 -3.05
CA VAL A 176 10.58 8.35 -3.18
C VAL A 176 10.87 7.95 -4.62
N LEU A 177 12.13 7.57 -4.86
CA LEU A 177 12.61 7.00 -6.10
C LEU A 177 12.72 5.49 -5.99
N LYS A 178 12.44 4.81 -7.10
CA LYS A 178 12.71 3.39 -7.22
C LYS A 178 14.20 3.19 -7.48
N THR A 179 14.79 2.24 -6.78
CA THR A 179 16.20 1.86 -6.82
C THR A 179 16.33 0.36 -7.09
N GLU A 180 17.56 -0.16 -7.13
CA GLU A 180 17.84 -1.60 -7.15
C GLU A 180 17.80 -2.24 -5.75
N SER A 181 17.61 -1.42 -4.72
CA SER A 181 17.51 -1.81 -3.32
C SER A 181 16.07 -2.15 -2.91
N VAL A 182 15.90 -2.97 -1.87
CA VAL A 182 14.58 -3.29 -1.26
C VAL A 182 13.96 -2.11 -0.53
N ILE A 183 14.73 -1.04 -0.28
CA ILE A 183 14.26 0.27 0.18
C ILE A 183 14.29 1.28 -0.96
N SER A 184 13.33 2.19 -0.98
CA SER A 184 13.36 3.33 -1.91
C SER A 184 14.19 4.48 -1.34
N GLU A 185 14.79 5.27 -2.21
CA GLU A 185 15.51 6.50 -1.83
C GLU A 185 14.56 7.69 -1.74
N ALA A 186 14.89 8.65 -0.88
CA ALA A 186 14.12 9.89 -0.76
C ALA A 186 14.24 10.72 -2.04
N TYR A 187 13.11 11.07 -2.65
CA TYR A 187 13.05 12.07 -3.71
C TYR A 187 13.00 13.48 -3.11
N ARG A 188 13.64 14.45 -3.78
CA ARG A 188 13.71 15.85 -3.34
C ARG A 188 13.19 16.87 -4.36
N GLY A 189 12.61 16.43 -5.49
CA GLY A 189 12.06 17.33 -6.51
C GLY A 189 10.71 17.96 -6.14
N GLU A 190 10.20 18.80 -7.04
CA GLU A 190 9.00 19.62 -6.86
C GLU A 190 7.71 18.78 -6.83
N GLU A 191 7.72 17.62 -7.49
CA GLU A 191 6.60 16.68 -7.57
C GLU A 191 6.17 16.16 -6.19
N ARG A 192 7.01 16.32 -5.15
CA ARG A 192 6.61 16.08 -3.75
C ARG A 192 5.40 16.89 -3.33
N GLU A 193 5.19 18.08 -3.91
CA GLU A 193 4.02 18.90 -3.64
C GLU A 193 2.72 18.14 -3.98
N HIS A 194 2.70 17.41 -5.10
CA HIS A 194 1.58 16.53 -5.46
C HIS A 194 1.29 15.52 -4.35
N GLY A 195 2.33 14.81 -3.87
CA GLY A 195 2.19 13.84 -2.79
C GLY A 195 1.73 14.49 -1.48
N ARG A 196 2.18 15.71 -1.16
CA ARG A 196 1.72 16.46 0.04
C ARG A 196 0.23 16.76 -0.07
N ASN A 197 -0.19 17.28 -1.20
CA ASN A 197 -1.57 17.69 -1.42
C ASN A 197 -2.52 16.49 -1.36
N ILE A 198 -2.17 15.35 -1.96
CA ILE A 198 -2.97 14.13 -1.86
C ILE A 198 -3.12 13.67 -0.40
N ARG A 199 -2.03 13.68 0.37
CA ARG A 199 -2.08 13.28 1.80
C ARG A 199 -2.98 14.21 2.60
N GLU A 200 -2.91 15.52 2.35
CA GLU A 200 -3.78 16.50 3.02
C GLU A 200 -5.25 16.35 2.61
N GLU A 201 -5.53 16.06 1.33
CA GLU A 201 -6.88 15.74 0.87
C GLU A 201 -7.43 14.47 1.54
N ILE A 202 -6.63 13.40 1.64
CA ILE A 202 -7.03 12.18 2.35
C ILE A 202 -7.39 12.48 3.81
N LYS A 203 -6.52 13.18 4.54
CA LYS A 203 -6.80 13.56 5.94
C LYS A 203 -8.07 14.40 6.05
N ARG A 204 -8.31 15.29 5.10
CA ARG A 204 -9.49 16.15 5.06
C ARG A 204 -10.76 15.36 4.79
N ILE A 205 -10.74 14.40 3.86
CA ILE A 205 -11.84 13.47 3.61
C ILE A 205 -12.28 12.80 4.91
N PHE A 206 -11.35 12.25 5.68
CA PHE A 206 -11.67 11.56 6.94
C PHE A 206 -12.13 12.48 8.08
N ARG A 207 -11.86 13.79 8.00
CA ARG A 207 -12.31 14.78 8.99
C ARG A 207 -13.67 15.40 8.67
N GLU A 208 -13.97 15.61 7.39
CA GLU A 208 -15.13 16.40 6.94
C GLU A 208 -16.33 15.54 6.50
N LEU A 209 -16.11 14.27 6.19
CA LEU A 209 -17.12 13.29 5.81
C LEU A 209 -17.08 12.14 6.83
#